data_AF-A0A6A6I275-F1
#
_entry.id   AF-A0A6A6I275-F1
#
_cell.length_a   1.000
_cell.length_b   1.000
_cell.length_c   1.000
_cell.angle_alpha   90.00
_cell.angle_beta   90.00
_cell.angle_gamma   90.00
#
_symmetry.space_group_name_H-M   'P 1'
#
loop_
_entity.id
_entity.type
_entity.pdbx_description
1 polymer ?
#
loop_
_entity_poly.entity_id
_entity_poly.type
_entity_poly.pdbx_seq_one_letter_code
_entity_poly.pdbx_strand_id
1 'polypeptide(L)'
;MASHVTGDETPLVPVVVDDIPLVTVVTNGVPVGTIVAYAAEPEHLPAGWFVCDHRKLEAAKYPELREALGLPAGGIGGEIQLPDLRGQFLRSCDFNLTPGETFSWKTGEPRIPIQLTLDRMGDHMNKTLKMGTTKVIEWHSGPRRFDVSGGDAETRPVNVALYWVIKATSKEGADGVPIGAVIPFAGDDKKIPAPAYFPWWIRCDCAKVESDQLGHILPVVKDKFKLASSPSSSKVFWPPDLRGKFIRGVDWESVHDPDGKSRQPAPNGDTAGLGTWQGCSTAFKDRKPCVDVEHFSKWYHKTSNAAGNHNFRDDKYTDHQVWSGGDKETRPKNAAMHFYINTLPHDSQPDFPVGGVIARIGELKDERWLPCDGDPRPIRTESGEDPLYKAIGKIWNWSTEIEDLFSVPNLFGRFIRGADLVGAPNGDPDRDNRTEYYGWEKRVGAGSFQDWATAMPVSKPLSISISYPTDEYQNAKTSGGATDESTRASGAKSFPLKFETPDNETAPTCMAVRFYVCATGYDGTG
;
A
#
# COMPACT_ATOMS: atom_id res chain seq x y z
N MET A 1 61.66 68.88 -8.88
CA MET A 1 60.51 68.99 -7.95
C MET A 1 59.29 68.49 -8.73
N ALA A 2 58.80 67.28 -8.44
CA ALA A 2 57.54 67.02 -7.69
C ALA A 2 56.32 67.73 -8.32
N SER A 3 55.14 67.16 -8.55
CA SER A 3 54.50 65.89 -8.16
C SER A 3 53.04 65.89 -8.71
N HIS A 4 52.47 64.70 -8.94
CA HIS A 4 51.11 64.18 -8.58
C HIS A 4 49.97 65.15 -8.16
N VAL A 5 48.64 64.92 -8.29
CA VAL A 5 47.71 63.85 -8.74
C VAL A 5 46.26 64.38 -8.50
N THR A 6 45.29 63.97 -9.33
CA THR A 6 43.79 63.83 -9.16
C THR A 6 42.95 64.97 -8.54
N GLY A 7 41.71 65.27 -8.94
CA GLY A 7 40.64 64.50 -9.57
C GLY A 7 39.43 64.46 -8.61
N ASP A 8 38.26 64.98 -9.02
CA ASP A 8 36.96 64.62 -8.44
C ASP A 8 35.80 65.13 -9.33
N GLU A 9 35.04 64.21 -9.93
CA GLU A 9 33.71 64.50 -10.46
C GLU A 9 32.81 63.31 -10.11
N THR A 10 31.80 63.56 -9.28
CA THR A 10 30.69 62.63 -9.04
C THR A 10 29.64 62.78 -10.14
N PRO A 11 29.16 61.68 -10.75
CA PRO A 11 27.86 61.68 -11.41
C PRO A 11 26.86 60.72 -10.77
N LEU A 12 25.60 61.11 -10.96
CA LEU A 12 24.35 60.51 -10.51
C LEU A 12 24.25 58.99 -10.78
N VAL A 13 23.73 58.26 -9.80
CA VAL A 13 23.51 56.81 -9.84
C VAL A 13 22.38 56.46 -10.84
N PRO A 14 22.62 55.61 -11.85
CA PRO A 14 21.56 54.91 -12.54
C PRO A 14 21.13 53.70 -11.69
N VAL A 15 19.82 53.57 -11.46
CA VAL A 15 19.22 52.34 -10.93
C VAL A 15 19.37 51.27 -12.00
N VAL A 16 20.33 50.36 -11.80
CA VAL A 16 20.40 49.11 -12.55
C VAL A 16 19.46 48.13 -11.84
N VAL A 17 18.29 47.90 -12.43
CA VAL A 17 17.58 46.64 -12.24
C VAL A 17 18.43 45.61 -12.96
N ASP A 18 19.23 44.86 -12.20
CA ASP A 18 19.90 43.68 -12.74
C ASP A 18 18.81 42.68 -13.14
N ASP A 19 18.60 42.57 -14.45
CA ASP A 19 17.97 41.40 -15.06
C ASP A 19 18.77 40.17 -14.62
N ILE A 20 18.28 39.46 -13.61
CA ILE A 20 18.72 38.09 -13.33
C ILE A 20 18.32 37.31 -14.57
N PRO A 21 19.24 36.79 -15.40
CA PRO A 21 18.83 35.86 -16.43
C PRO A 21 18.22 34.68 -15.69
N LEU A 22 16.94 34.41 -15.95
CA LEU A 22 16.34 33.12 -15.64
C LEU A 22 17.22 32.10 -16.35
N VAL A 23 18.16 31.50 -15.62
CA VAL A 23 18.93 30.38 -16.13
C VAL A 23 17.91 29.28 -16.27
N THR A 24 17.42 29.09 -17.49
CA THR A 24 16.70 27.90 -17.91
C THR A 24 17.66 26.73 -17.74
N VAL A 25 17.65 26.16 -16.53
CA VAL A 25 18.27 24.85 -16.31
C VAL A 25 17.46 23.89 -17.16
N VAL A 26 18.04 23.48 -18.27
CA VAL A 26 17.53 22.39 -19.10
C VAL A 26 17.68 21.11 -18.26
N THR A 27 16.69 20.81 -17.42
CA THR A 27 16.66 19.56 -16.65
C THR A 27 16.06 18.46 -17.51
N ASN A 28 16.86 17.46 -17.88
CA ASN A 28 16.41 16.27 -18.62
C ASN A 28 15.51 15.36 -17.77
N GLY A 29 14.27 15.80 -17.52
CA GLY A 29 13.12 14.92 -17.33
C GLY A 29 12.37 15.05 -16.01
N VAL A 30 13.06 15.13 -14.85
CA VAL A 30 12.43 14.91 -13.53
C VAL A 30 12.78 15.98 -12.48
N PRO A 31 11.77 16.57 -11.79
CA PRO A 31 11.98 17.66 -10.84
C PRO A 31 12.66 17.22 -9.54
N VAL A 32 13.39 18.13 -8.90
CA VAL A 32 13.96 17.91 -7.56
C VAL A 32 12.86 17.63 -6.53
N GLY A 33 13.18 16.77 -5.56
CA GLY A 33 12.25 16.24 -4.56
C GLY A 33 11.40 15.07 -5.05
N THR A 34 11.59 14.62 -6.29
CA THR A 34 10.97 13.39 -6.80
C THR A 34 11.42 12.19 -6.00
N ILE A 35 10.43 11.42 -5.52
CA ILE A 35 10.59 10.14 -4.85
C ILE A 35 10.16 9.03 -5.82
N VAL A 36 11.03 8.05 -6.01
CA VAL A 36 10.76 6.84 -6.81
C VAL A 36 11.25 5.60 -6.07
N ALA A 37 10.72 4.43 -6.45
CA ALA A 37 11.24 3.17 -5.97
C ALA A 37 12.58 2.85 -6.68
N TYR A 38 13.46 2.11 -6.03
CA TYR A 38 14.79 1.79 -6.54
C TYR A 38 15.11 0.31 -6.28
N ALA A 39 15.36 -0.40 -7.37
CA ALA A 39 15.54 -1.85 -7.40
C ALA A 39 17.01 -2.28 -7.49
N ALA A 40 17.93 -1.44 -7.00
CA ALA A 40 19.34 -1.79 -6.87
C ALA A 40 19.89 -1.33 -5.53
N GLU A 41 21.11 -1.76 -5.19
CA GLU A 41 21.72 -1.40 -3.92
C GLU A 41 22.19 0.08 -3.94
N PRO A 42 22.10 0.81 -2.80
CA PRO A 42 22.29 2.26 -2.76
C PRO A 42 23.64 2.77 -3.25
N GLU A 43 24.69 1.94 -3.25
CA GLU A 43 26.01 2.30 -3.78
C GLU A 43 26.02 2.58 -5.29
N HIS A 44 24.98 2.17 -6.03
CA HIS A 44 24.84 2.45 -7.46
C HIS A 44 24.02 3.71 -7.75
N LEU A 45 23.59 4.46 -6.72
CA LEU A 45 22.89 5.72 -6.92
C LEU A 45 23.84 6.78 -7.52
N PRO A 46 23.41 7.52 -8.55
CA PRO A 46 24.19 8.62 -9.10
C PRO A 46 24.25 9.79 -8.09
N ALA A 47 25.18 10.72 -8.35
CA ALA A 47 25.27 11.94 -7.56
C ALA A 47 23.92 12.69 -7.56
N GLY A 48 23.59 13.29 -6.41
CA GLY A 48 22.34 14.04 -6.26
C GLY A 48 21.09 13.19 -5.99
N TRP A 49 21.21 11.87 -5.89
CA TRP A 49 20.14 11.00 -5.40
C TRP A 49 20.50 10.39 -4.04
N PHE A 50 19.51 10.28 -3.16
CA PHE A 50 19.70 9.75 -1.81
C PHE A 50 18.59 8.77 -1.43
N VAL A 51 18.92 7.79 -0.61
CA VAL A 51 17.91 6.96 0.06
C VAL A 51 17.15 7.81 1.08
N CYS A 52 15.84 7.64 1.14
CA CYS A 52 14.97 8.25 2.15
C CYS A 52 15.10 7.50 3.49
N ASP A 53 16.18 7.76 4.22
CA ASP A 53 16.59 7.02 5.42
C ASP A 53 16.77 7.89 6.66
N HIS A 54 16.16 9.09 6.68
CA HIS A 54 16.32 10.03 7.79
C HIS A 54 17.77 10.53 7.99
N ARG A 55 18.63 10.52 6.98
CA ARG A 55 19.89 11.27 7.06
C ARG A 55 19.67 12.78 6.91
N LYS A 56 20.61 13.54 7.45
CA LYS A 56 20.65 15.00 7.35
C LYS A 56 21.59 15.44 6.23
N LEU A 57 21.14 16.38 5.42
CA LEU A 57 21.93 17.02 4.36
C LEU A 57 22.18 18.48 4.68
N GLU A 58 23.28 19.03 4.19
CA GLU A 58 23.60 20.44 4.35
C GLU A 58 22.69 21.31 3.46
N ALA A 59 21.87 22.17 4.07
CA ALA A 59 20.86 22.94 3.34
C ALA A 59 21.47 23.85 2.26
N ALA A 60 22.67 24.38 2.51
CA ALA A 60 23.39 25.23 1.57
C ALA A 60 23.78 24.50 0.27
N LYS A 61 23.94 23.17 0.30
CA LYS A 61 24.27 22.37 -0.88
C LYS A 61 23.04 22.00 -1.71
N TYR A 62 21.87 21.93 -1.08
CA TYR A 62 20.62 21.44 -1.68
C TYR A 62 19.44 22.41 -1.47
N PRO A 63 19.54 23.68 -1.93
CA PRO A 63 18.46 24.66 -1.75
C PRO A 63 17.16 24.25 -2.47
N GLU A 64 17.27 23.65 -3.66
CA GLU A 64 16.12 23.15 -4.44
C GLU A 64 15.35 22.04 -3.69
N LEU A 65 16.05 21.16 -2.99
CA LEU A 65 15.41 20.10 -2.20
C LEU A 65 14.62 20.68 -1.02
N ARG A 66 15.13 21.74 -0.39
CA ARG A 66 14.43 22.41 0.73
C ARG A 66 13.06 22.91 0.29
N GLU A 67 13.02 23.61 -0.84
CA GLU A 67 11.77 24.05 -1.45
C GLU A 67 10.90 22.85 -1.82
N ALA A 68 11.51 21.81 -2.40
CA ALA A 68 10.78 20.66 -2.87
C ALA A 68 10.13 19.82 -1.76
N LEU A 69 10.63 19.91 -0.53
CA LEU A 69 10.05 19.33 0.68
C LEU A 69 9.03 20.26 1.37
N GLY A 70 8.81 21.48 0.85
CA GLY A 70 7.89 22.46 1.43
C GLY A 70 8.40 23.15 2.69
N LEU A 71 9.72 23.19 2.90
CA LEU A 71 10.32 23.84 4.07
C LEU A 71 10.42 25.38 3.87
N PRO A 72 10.25 26.22 4.91
CA PRO A 72 10.17 27.69 4.76
C PRO A 72 11.41 28.31 4.11
N ALA A 73 11.25 29.38 3.31
CA ALA A 73 12.38 30.14 2.78
C ALA A 73 13.07 30.98 3.89
N GLY A 74 14.41 31.11 3.88
CA GLY A 74 15.14 32.10 4.71
C GLY A 74 16.10 31.58 5.80
N GLY A 75 16.29 30.27 5.95
CA GLY A 75 17.36 29.73 6.82
C GLY A 75 18.69 29.65 6.09
N ILE A 76 19.48 30.73 6.09
CA ILE A 76 20.87 30.66 5.59
C ILE A 76 21.70 29.98 6.68
N GLY A 77 21.93 28.67 6.51
CA GLY A 77 22.49 27.78 7.53
C GLY A 77 21.45 26.79 8.07
N GLY A 78 21.84 25.52 8.22
CA GLY A 78 20.99 24.46 8.77
C GLY A 78 21.09 23.12 8.04
N GLU A 79 20.34 22.14 8.55
CA GLU A 79 20.26 20.77 8.02
C GLU A 79 18.87 20.53 7.37
N ILE A 80 18.84 19.85 6.22
CA ILE A 80 17.63 19.27 5.63
C ILE A 80 17.53 17.82 6.10
N GLN A 81 16.45 17.49 6.79
CA GLN A 81 16.16 16.13 7.20
C GLN A 81 15.47 15.41 6.04
N LEU A 82 16.08 14.34 5.51
CA LEU A 82 15.40 13.52 4.50
C LEU A 82 14.20 12.79 5.12
N PRO A 83 13.14 12.52 4.34
CA PRO A 83 12.06 11.65 4.76
C PRO A 83 12.58 10.28 5.21
N ASP A 84 11.97 9.70 6.24
CA ASP A 84 12.20 8.30 6.59
C ASP A 84 11.13 7.44 5.92
N LEU A 85 11.51 6.77 4.83
CA LEU A 85 10.62 5.87 4.10
C LEU A 85 11.00 4.39 4.30
N ARG A 86 11.96 4.09 5.18
CA ARG A 86 12.29 2.71 5.55
C ARG A 86 11.06 2.05 6.15
N GLY A 87 10.65 0.90 5.63
CA GLY A 87 9.47 0.17 6.11
C GLY A 87 8.14 0.86 5.81
N GLN A 88 8.14 2.01 5.11
CA GLN A 88 6.95 2.77 4.78
C GLN A 88 6.41 2.42 3.39
N PHE A 89 5.10 2.52 3.24
CA PHE A 89 4.43 2.59 1.95
C PHE A 89 4.23 4.06 1.55
N LEU A 90 3.93 4.31 0.28
CA LEU A 90 3.48 5.63 -0.19
C LEU A 90 1.98 5.62 -0.46
N ARG A 91 1.30 6.65 0.04
CA ARG A 91 -0.12 6.90 -0.19
C ARG A 91 -0.30 8.32 -0.69
N SER A 92 -1.22 8.52 -1.63
CA SER A 92 -1.59 9.87 -2.02
C SER A 92 -2.24 10.59 -0.83
N CYS A 93 -1.95 11.88 -0.67
CA CYS A 93 -2.67 12.72 0.27
C CYS A 93 -4.18 12.73 -0.01
N ASP A 94 -4.94 13.08 1.01
CA ASP A 94 -6.37 13.34 0.90
C ASP A 94 -6.76 14.56 1.76
N PHE A 95 -8.05 14.86 1.89
CA PHE A 95 -8.54 16.00 2.66
C PHE A 95 -8.14 15.97 4.14
N ASN A 96 -7.77 14.81 4.68
CA ASN A 96 -7.43 14.60 6.09
C ASN A 96 -5.96 14.27 6.32
N LEU A 97 -5.14 14.19 5.25
CA LEU A 97 -3.77 13.74 5.33
C LEU A 97 -2.86 14.67 4.54
N THR A 98 -2.00 15.39 5.26
CA THR A 98 -1.10 16.39 4.66
C THR A 98 0.14 15.69 4.09
N PRO A 99 0.62 16.07 2.89
CA PRO A 99 1.87 15.53 2.33
C PRO A 99 3.06 15.66 3.29
N GLY A 100 3.82 14.57 3.41
CA GLY A 100 4.94 14.44 4.35
C GLY A 100 4.56 13.86 5.71
N GLU A 101 3.27 13.84 6.07
CA GLU A 101 2.81 13.19 7.30
C GLU A 101 2.94 11.67 7.19
N THR A 102 3.36 11.05 8.28
CA THR A 102 3.35 9.59 8.47
C THR A 102 2.24 9.21 9.42
N PHE A 103 1.67 8.03 9.21
CA PHE A 103 0.73 7.45 10.17
C PHE A 103 0.92 5.94 10.26
N SER A 104 0.53 5.40 11.43
CA SER A 104 0.57 3.97 11.69
C SER A 104 -0.53 3.23 10.93
N TRP A 105 -0.35 1.92 10.77
CA TRP A 105 -1.36 1.06 10.17
C TRP A 105 -2.75 1.16 10.85
N LYS A 106 -3.79 0.85 10.07
CA LYS A 106 -5.20 0.79 10.49
C LYS A 106 -5.86 -0.45 9.91
N THR A 107 -6.86 -0.98 10.62
CA THR A 107 -7.57 -2.20 10.21
C THR A 107 -9.05 -1.92 10.09
N GLY A 108 -9.53 -1.81 8.85
CA GLY A 108 -10.94 -1.64 8.57
C GLY A 108 -11.71 -2.93 8.83
N GLU A 109 -13.03 -2.81 8.93
CA GLU A 109 -13.90 -3.98 9.06
C GLU A 109 -13.82 -4.89 7.81
N PRO A 110 -13.81 -6.22 8.00
CA PRO A 110 -13.75 -7.16 6.89
C PRO A 110 -15.08 -7.15 6.14
N ARG A 111 -15.03 -7.18 4.80
CA ARG A 111 -16.27 -7.21 4.00
C ARG A 111 -16.95 -8.55 4.05
N ILE A 112 -16.15 -9.62 4.05
CA ILE A 112 -16.58 -10.96 4.42
C ILE A 112 -16.43 -11.10 5.93
N PRO A 113 -17.52 -11.14 6.73
CA PRO A 113 -17.43 -11.14 8.18
C PRO A 113 -16.56 -12.28 8.70
N ILE A 114 -15.64 -11.96 9.60
CA ILE A 114 -14.92 -12.98 10.37
C ILE A 114 -15.85 -13.49 11.48
N GLN A 115 -15.96 -14.80 11.64
CA GLN A 115 -16.88 -15.42 12.58
C GLN A 115 -16.21 -16.51 13.41
N LEU A 116 -16.63 -16.56 14.67
CA LEU A 116 -16.36 -17.65 15.61
C LEU A 116 -17.49 -18.68 15.52
N THR A 117 -17.17 -19.93 15.23
CA THR A 117 -18.10 -21.06 15.30
C THR A 117 -17.80 -21.91 16.53
N LEU A 118 -18.84 -22.19 17.32
CA LEU A 118 -18.82 -23.08 18.48
C LEU A 118 -19.79 -24.24 18.21
N ASP A 119 -19.40 -25.48 18.54
CA ASP A 119 -20.05 -26.69 18.02
C ASP A 119 -21.42 -27.00 18.62
N ARG A 120 -21.61 -26.71 19.91
CA ARG A 120 -22.82 -27.06 20.66
C ARG A 120 -23.24 -25.90 21.52
N MET A 121 -24.11 -25.06 20.97
CA MET A 121 -24.56 -23.84 21.64
C MET A 121 -26.05 -23.87 21.97
N GLY A 122 -26.42 -23.14 23.01
CA GLY A 122 -27.81 -22.98 23.44
C GLY A 122 -28.65 -22.27 22.38
N ASP A 123 -29.85 -22.77 22.08
CA ASP A 123 -30.79 -22.09 21.16
C ASP A 123 -32.16 -21.76 21.74
N HIS A 124 -32.60 -22.47 22.77
CA HIS A 124 -33.88 -22.22 23.41
C HIS A 124 -33.82 -22.54 24.90
N MET A 125 -34.74 -21.91 25.63
CA MET A 125 -35.07 -22.25 27.00
C MET A 125 -35.88 -23.56 27.04
N ASN A 126 -35.47 -24.49 27.90
CA ASN A 126 -36.25 -25.65 28.33
C ASN A 126 -36.69 -25.49 29.79
N LYS A 127 -37.76 -26.18 30.19
CA LYS A 127 -38.19 -26.22 31.61
C LYS A 127 -37.76 -27.54 32.26
N THR A 128 -37.19 -27.49 33.45
CA THR A 128 -36.64 -28.66 34.16
C THR A 128 -37.14 -28.75 35.59
N LEU A 129 -37.43 -29.94 36.12
CA LEU A 129 -37.86 -30.05 37.52
C LEU A 129 -36.68 -29.90 38.48
N LYS A 130 -36.81 -29.01 39.46
CA LYS A 130 -35.77 -28.72 40.46
C LYS A 130 -35.76 -29.72 41.63
N MET A 131 -35.51 -30.99 41.34
CA MET A 131 -35.39 -32.03 42.37
C MET A 131 -34.31 -32.99 41.89
N GLY A 132 -33.14 -33.17 42.54
CA GLY A 132 -32.15 -34.19 42.15
C GLY A 132 -30.68 -33.86 42.33
N THR A 133 -29.80 -34.64 41.68
CA THR A 133 -28.33 -34.49 41.74
C THR A 133 -27.66 -34.14 40.40
N THR A 134 -28.32 -34.37 39.26
CA THR A 134 -27.78 -34.06 37.93
C THR A 134 -27.71 -32.56 37.75
N LYS A 135 -26.56 -32.03 37.35
CA LYS A 135 -26.38 -30.60 37.16
C LYS A 135 -26.65 -30.23 35.71
N VAL A 136 -27.65 -29.38 35.47
CA VAL A 136 -27.99 -28.87 34.12
C VAL A 136 -27.74 -27.37 34.05
N ILE A 137 -27.29 -26.94 32.88
CA ILE A 137 -26.87 -25.56 32.63
C ILE A 137 -28.10 -24.66 32.55
N GLU A 138 -28.07 -23.56 33.29
CA GLU A 138 -29.13 -22.56 33.36
C GLU A 138 -29.29 -21.84 32.02
N TRP A 139 -30.53 -21.48 31.69
CA TRP A 139 -30.79 -20.60 30.54
C TRP A 139 -30.31 -19.18 30.83
N HIS A 140 -29.61 -18.59 29.87
CA HIS A 140 -29.32 -17.15 29.87
C HIS A 140 -29.97 -16.53 28.64
N SER A 141 -30.82 -15.52 28.82
CA SER A 141 -31.57 -14.94 27.71
C SER A 141 -30.76 -13.97 26.85
N GLY A 142 -29.72 -13.35 27.43
CA GLY A 142 -28.90 -12.34 26.75
C GLY A 142 -27.58 -12.86 26.18
N PRO A 143 -26.86 -12.00 25.45
CA PRO A 143 -25.50 -12.28 25.02
C PRO A 143 -24.53 -12.18 26.18
N ARG A 144 -23.45 -12.96 26.09
CA ARG A 144 -22.24 -12.73 26.86
C ARG A 144 -21.12 -12.29 25.93
N ARG A 145 -20.53 -11.13 26.23
CA ARG A 145 -19.38 -10.60 25.49
C ARG A 145 -18.08 -11.28 25.91
N PHE A 146 -17.25 -11.61 24.93
CA PHE A 146 -15.90 -12.10 25.10
C PHE A 146 -14.92 -11.22 24.32
N ASP A 147 -13.84 -10.82 24.97
CA ASP A 147 -12.72 -10.14 24.32
C ASP A 147 -11.93 -11.15 23.48
N VAL A 148 -11.63 -10.76 22.25
CA VAL A 148 -10.87 -11.57 21.31
C VAL A 148 -9.40 -11.17 21.41
N SER A 149 -8.54 -12.19 21.49
CA SER A 149 -7.09 -12.05 21.45
C SER A 149 -6.54 -12.66 20.15
N GLY A 150 -5.26 -12.39 19.85
CA GLY A 150 -4.61 -12.76 18.59
C GLY A 150 -4.43 -11.57 17.66
N GLY A 151 -4.24 -11.84 16.37
CA GLY A 151 -3.91 -10.82 15.38
C GLY A 151 -2.40 -10.64 15.22
N ASP A 152 -2.00 -10.30 13.99
CA ASP A 152 -0.60 -10.13 13.61
C ASP A 152 0.01 -8.85 14.18
N ALA A 153 1.32 -8.64 13.95
CA ALA A 153 2.05 -7.49 14.47
C ALA A 153 1.67 -6.16 13.80
N GLU A 154 1.27 -6.21 12.54
CA GLU A 154 0.84 -5.04 11.76
C GLU A 154 -0.23 -5.42 10.74
N THR A 155 -0.92 -4.41 10.24
CA THR A 155 -1.84 -4.54 9.11
C THR A 155 -1.15 -4.09 7.84
N ARG A 156 -1.07 -4.96 6.82
CA ARG A 156 -0.42 -4.64 5.54
C ARG A 156 -0.83 -5.54 4.39
N PRO A 157 -0.70 -5.05 3.13
CA PRO A 157 -0.91 -5.85 1.93
C PRO A 157 0.29 -6.72 1.57
N VAL A 158 0.09 -7.58 0.57
CA VAL A 158 1.19 -8.31 -0.09
C VAL A 158 2.15 -7.29 -0.71
N ASN A 159 3.43 -7.38 -0.39
CA ASN A 159 4.40 -6.36 -0.79
C ASN A 159 5.81 -6.91 -1.08
N VAL A 160 6.56 -6.14 -1.87
CA VAL A 160 7.98 -6.33 -2.15
C VAL A 160 8.75 -5.13 -1.59
N ALA A 161 9.92 -5.38 -1.01
CA ALA A 161 10.77 -4.34 -0.46
C ALA A 161 11.72 -3.80 -1.54
N LEU A 162 11.63 -2.50 -1.82
CA LEU A 162 12.56 -1.73 -2.65
C LEU A 162 13.01 -0.49 -1.88
N TYR A 163 14.10 0.15 -2.28
CA TYR A 163 14.48 1.42 -1.65
C TYR A 163 13.58 2.54 -2.17
N TRP A 164 13.25 3.50 -1.30
CA TRP A 164 12.71 4.78 -1.74
C TRP A 164 13.86 5.78 -1.83
N VAL A 165 14.02 6.41 -2.99
CA VAL A 165 15.10 7.36 -3.25
C VAL A 165 14.54 8.70 -3.71
N ILE A 166 15.21 9.79 -3.32
CA ILE A 166 14.81 11.16 -3.59
C ILE A 166 15.89 11.93 -4.37
N LYS A 167 15.46 12.69 -5.39
CA LYS A 167 16.32 13.62 -6.11
C LYS A 167 16.56 14.88 -5.28
N ALA A 168 17.82 15.26 -5.06
CA ALA A 168 18.20 16.37 -4.19
C ALA A 168 18.70 17.63 -4.92
N THR A 169 19.08 17.53 -6.19
CA THR A 169 19.66 18.64 -6.95
C THR A 169 19.44 18.47 -8.45
N SER A 170 19.35 19.57 -9.18
CA SER A 170 19.39 19.62 -10.65
C SER A 170 20.80 19.76 -11.24
N LYS A 171 21.81 20.01 -10.40
CA LYS A 171 23.22 20.14 -10.83
C LYS A 171 23.75 18.89 -11.56
N GLU A 172 24.72 19.10 -12.45
CA GLU A 172 25.35 18.10 -13.32
C GLU A 172 25.62 16.75 -12.63
N GLY A 173 25.21 15.65 -13.29
CA GLY A 173 25.34 14.29 -12.78
C GLY A 173 24.15 13.78 -11.96
N ALA A 174 23.11 14.60 -11.79
CA ALA A 174 21.82 14.26 -11.18
C ALA A 174 20.64 14.34 -12.18
N ASP A 175 20.93 14.52 -13.47
CA ASP A 175 19.95 14.61 -14.55
C ASP A 175 19.26 13.28 -14.79
N GLY A 176 17.96 13.27 -15.09
CA GLY A 176 17.21 12.03 -15.32
C GLY A 176 16.94 11.18 -14.06
N VAL A 177 16.57 9.93 -14.31
CA VAL A 177 16.21 8.93 -13.31
C VAL A 177 17.35 7.91 -13.15
N PRO A 178 17.69 7.42 -11.95
CA PRO A 178 18.74 6.41 -11.79
C PRO A 178 18.47 5.11 -12.55
N ILE A 179 19.54 4.44 -13.02
CA ILE A 179 19.46 3.05 -13.52
C ILE A 179 18.89 2.17 -12.41
N GLY A 180 17.86 1.38 -12.71
CA GLY A 180 17.22 0.52 -11.72
C GLY A 180 16.10 1.19 -10.92
N ALA A 181 15.82 2.48 -11.16
CA ALA A 181 14.63 3.11 -10.61
C ALA A 181 13.36 2.52 -11.23
N VAL A 182 12.31 2.42 -10.41
CA VAL A 182 11.01 1.88 -10.76
C VAL A 182 9.97 2.99 -10.63
N ILE A 183 9.21 3.20 -11.69
CA ILE A 183 8.11 4.18 -11.73
C ILE A 183 6.78 3.48 -11.97
N PRO A 184 5.68 3.96 -11.37
CA PRO A 184 4.35 3.65 -11.86
C PRO A 184 4.11 4.29 -13.23
N PHE A 185 3.33 3.59 -14.05
CA PHE A 185 2.92 4.03 -15.38
C PHE A 185 1.41 3.84 -15.54
N ALA A 186 0.74 4.93 -15.88
CA ALA A 186 -0.72 5.04 -15.93
C ALA A 186 -1.32 4.61 -17.28
N GLY A 187 -0.52 4.06 -18.20
CA GLY A 187 -0.95 3.73 -19.54
C GLY A 187 -1.92 2.54 -19.65
N ASP A 188 -2.65 2.50 -20.77
CA ASP A 188 -3.63 1.45 -21.10
C ASP A 188 -2.93 0.10 -21.39
N ASP A 189 -3.46 -0.99 -20.84
CA ASP A 189 -2.96 -2.36 -21.01
C ASP A 189 -2.84 -2.79 -22.48
N LYS A 190 -3.68 -2.23 -23.37
CA LYS A 190 -3.66 -2.52 -24.82
C LYS A 190 -2.77 -1.57 -25.62
N LYS A 191 -2.46 -0.41 -25.04
CA LYS A 191 -1.60 0.62 -25.64
C LYS A 191 -0.26 0.71 -24.92
N ILE A 192 0.11 -0.33 -24.16
CA ILE A 192 1.44 -0.45 -23.57
C ILE A 192 2.40 -0.11 -24.71
N PRO A 193 3.18 0.97 -24.59
CA PRO A 193 4.04 1.39 -25.66
C PRO A 193 4.89 0.19 -26.02
N ALA A 194 4.76 -0.27 -27.26
CA ALA A 194 5.70 -1.25 -27.79
C ALA A 194 7.11 -0.74 -27.46
N PRO A 195 8.12 -1.63 -27.29
CA PRO A 195 9.50 -1.23 -27.04
C PRO A 195 10.00 -0.10 -27.97
N ALA A 196 9.36 0.12 -29.12
CA ALA A 196 9.58 1.27 -30.00
C ALA A 196 9.42 2.67 -29.37
N TYR A 197 8.54 2.89 -28.38
CA TYR A 197 8.38 4.20 -27.72
C TYR A 197 9.06 4.26 -26.35
N PHE A 198 9.33 3.10 -25.74
CA PHE A 198 9.86 2.95 -24.38
C PHE A 198 10.99 1.89 -24.32
N PRO A 199 12.01 1.93 -25.21
CA PRO A 199 12.95 0.79 -25.36
C PRO A 199 13.81 0.54 -24.12
N TRP A 200 13.93 1.55 -23.27
CA TRP A 200 14.79 1.60 -22.09
C TRP A 200 14.04 1.38 -20.77
N TRP A 201 12.73 1.17 -20.85
CA TRP A 201 11.87 0.90 -19.71
C TRP A 201 11.32 -0.51 -19.84
N ILE A 202 11.67 -1.37 -18.89
CA ILE A 202 11.24 -2.77 -18.89
C ILE A 202 10.11 -2.93 -17.87
N ARG A 203 9.04 -3.63 -18.24
CA ARG A 203 7.94 -3.91 -17.31
C ARG A 203 8.42 -4.79 -16.17
N CYS A 204 7.99 -4.48 -14.94
CA CYS A 204 8.28 -5.26 -13.73
C CYS A 204 7.31 -6.44 -13.60
N ASP A 205 7.46 -7.43 -14.48
CA ASP A 205 6.59 -8.61 -14.58
C ASP A 205 7.35 -9.94 -14.50
N CYS A 206 8.62 -9.91 -14.12
CA CYS A 206 9.52 -11.07 -14.09
C CYS A 206 9.70 -11.76 -15.46
N ALA A 207 9.34 -11.12 -16.58
CA ALA A 207 9.62 -11.68 -17.89
C ALA A 207 11.12 -11.62 -18.18
N LYS A 208 11.66 -12.73 -18.68
CA LYS A 208 13.04 -12.81 -19.15
C LYS A 208 13.25 -11.82 -20.30
N VAL A 209 14.18 -10.88 -20.15
CA VAL A 209 14.58 -9.97 -21.21
C VAL A 209 15.97 -10.34 -21.72
N GLU A 210 16.06 -10.60 -23.03
CA GLU A 210 17.33 -10.85 -23.71
C GLU A 210 17.64 -9.70 -24.67
N SER A 211 18.73 -8.99 -24.45
CA SER A 211 19.15 -7.89 -25.32
C SER A 211 20.64 -7.58 -25.14
N ASP A 212 21.29 -7.19 -26.24
CA ASP A 212 22.67 -6.70 -26.24
C ASP A 212 22.79 -5.31 -25.59
N GLN A 213 21.67 -4.62 -25.33
CA GLN A 213 21.62 -3.28 -24.72
C GLN A 213 21.51 -3.31 -23.18
N LEU A 214 21.61 -4.49 -22.56
CA LEU A 214 21.51 -4.65 -21.10
C LEU A 214 22.81 -4.34 -20.34
N GLY A 215 23.85 -3.87 -21.04
CA GLY A 215 25.18 -3.61 -20.47
C GLY A 215 25.19 -2.63 -19.29
N HIS A 216 24.20 -1.73 -19.19
CA HIS A 216 24.11 -0.75 -18.11
C HIS A 216 23.34 -1.23 -16.88
N ILE A 217 22.24 -1.99 -17.06
CA ILE A 217 21.39 -2.43 -15.94
C ILE A 217 21.98 -3.64 -15.21
N LEU A 218 22.66 -4.55 -15.91
CA LEU A 218 23.18 -5.78 -15.32
C LEU A 218 24.24 -5.56 -14.23
N PRO A 219 25.20 -4.62 -14.37
CA PRO A 219 26.13 -4.31 -13.28
C PRO A 219 25.45 -3.73 -12.03
N VAL A 220 24.29 -3.09 -12.20
CA VAL A 220 23.57 -2.34 -11.15
C VAL A 220 22.60 -3.25 -10.38
N VAL A 221 21.69 -3.92 -11.08
CA VAL A 221 20.68 -4.81 -10.45
C VAL A 221 21.23 -6.23 -10.24
N LYS A 222 22.21 -6.64 -11.06
CA LYS A 222 22.86 -7.96 -11.02
C LYS A 222 21.81 -9.08 -11.10
N ASP A 223 21.98 -10.10 -10.29
CA ASP A 223 21.10 -11.28 -10.24
C ASP A 223 19.95 -11.13 -9.23
N LYS A 224 19.71 -9.96 -8.61
CA LYS A 224 18.80 -9.84 -7.45
C LYS A 224 17.41 -10.43 -7.68
N PHE A 225 16.81 -10.19 -8.84
CA PHE A 225 15.46 -10.66 -9.18
C PHE A 225 15.43 -11.89 -10.07
N LYS A 226 16.61 -12.48 -10.35
CA LYS A 226 16.69 -13.74 -11.06
C LYS A 226 16.29 -14.88 -10.11
N LEU A 227 15.44 -15.79 -10.57
CA LEU A 227 15.18 -17.03 -9.85
C LEU A 227 16.49 -17.80 -9.65
N ALA A 228 16.75 -18.29 -8.42
CA ALA A 228 17.99 -19.01 -8.10
C ALA A 228 18.28 -20.21 -9.02
N SER A 229 17.26 -20.82 -9.62
CA SER A 229 17.37 -21.93 -10.59
C SER A 229 17.70 -21.50 -12.03
N SER A 230 17.70 -20.21 -12.34
CA SER A 230 17.92 -19.70 -13.70
C SER A 230 19.42 -19.48 -13.99
N PRO A 231 19.90 -19.83 -15.20
CA PRO A 231 21.30 -19.67 -15.57
C PRO A 231 21.71 -18.18 -15.60
N SER A 232 22.93 -17.87 -15.13
CA SER A 232 23.53 -16.54 -15.30
C SER A 232 23.96 -16.33 -16.75
N SER A 233 23.64 -15.17 -17.31
CA SER A 233 24.10 -14.74 -18.65
C SER A 233 24.29 -13.22 -18.65
N SER A 234 25.34 -12.75 -19.32
CA SER A 234 25.60 -11.31 -19.51
C SER A 234 24.64 -10.61 -20.46
N LYS A 235 23.65 -11.34 -21.01
CA LYS A 235 22.64 -10.83 -21.94
C LYS A 235 21.21 -11.02 -21.45
N VAL A 236 21.03 -11.50 -20.21
CA VAL A 236 19.71 -11.85 -19.69
C VAL A 236 19.45 -11.04 -18.44
N PHE A 237 18.36 -10.25 -18.46
CA PHE A 237 17.88 -9.49 -17.33
C PHE A 237 16.52 -10.00 -16.87
N TRP A 238 16.34 -10.06 -15.54
CA TRP A 238 15.08 -10.41 -14.89
C TRP A 238 14.60 -9.20 -14.10
N PRO A 239 13.53 -8.51 -14.52
CA PRO A 239 12.98 -7.41 -13.77
C PRO A 239 12.25 -7.93 -12.51
N PRO A 240 12.04 -7.09 -11.48
CA PRO A 240 11.22 -7.45 -10.32
C PRO A 240 9.82 -7.93 -10.74
N ASP A 241 9.22 -8.85 -9.99
CA ASP A 241 7.79 -9.16 -10.14
C ASP A 241 6.96 -8.23 -9.25
N LEU A 242 6.36 -7.19 -9.82
CA LEU A 242 5.52 -6.25 -9.08
C LEU A 242 4.03 -6.40 -9.42
N ARG A 243 3.66 -7.38 -10.26
CA ARG A 243 2.26 -7.61 -10.65
C ARG A 243 1.43 -7.95 -9.42
N GLY A 244 0.41 -7.15 -9.16
CA GLY A 244 -0.49 -7.32 -8.02
C GLY A 244 0.16 -7.06 -6.66
N LYS A 245 1.36 -6.48 -6.59
CA LYS A 245 2.06 -6.24 -5.32
C LYS A 245 2.17 -4.75 -5.04
N PHE A 246 2.31 -4.42 -3.76
CA PHE A 246 2.65 -3.09 -3.28
C PHE A 246 4.16 -2.97 -3.05
N ILE A 247 4.69 -1.76 -3.07
CA ILE A 247 6.09 -1.48 -2.75
C ILE A 247 6.17 -0.95 -1.31
N ARG A 248 7.05 -1.57 -0.51
CA ARG A 248 7.43 -1.10 0.82
C ARG A 248 8.90 -0.67 0.79
N GLY A 249 9.27 0.34 1.57
CA GLY A 249 10.67 0.71 1.75
C GLY A 249 11.47 -0.40 2.43
N VAL A 250 12.69 -0.66 1.97
CA VAL A 250 13.63 -1.54 2.68
C VAL A 250 13.92 -0.99 4.08
N ASP A 251 13.80 -1.84 5.09
CA ASP A 251 14.15 -1.55 6.48
C ASP A 251 14.91 -2.72 7.10
N TRP A 252 16.23 -2.59 7.13
CA TRP A 252 17.15 -3.60 7.65
C TRP A 252 17.22 -3.62 9.18
N GLU A 253 16.86 -2.51 9.84
CA GLU A 253 16.84 -2.40 11.29
C GLU A 253 15.56 -2.97 11.90
N SER A 254 14.50 -3.11 11.08
CA SER A 254 13.14 -3.46 11.51
C SER A 254 12.57 -2.43 12.50
N VAL A 255 12.86 -1.15 12.26
CA VAL A 255 12.33 -0.01 13.03
C VAL A 255 10.87 0.25 12.65
N HIS A 256 10.55 0.20 11.37
CA HIS A 256 9.22 0.46 10.79
C HIS A 256 8.63 -0.76 10.07
N ASP A 257 9.45 -1.78 9.78
CA ASP A 257 9.04 -3.10 9.31
C ASP A 257 9.22 -4.16 10.41
N PRO A 258 8.18 -4.42 11.23
CA PRO A 258 8.25 -5.40 12.32
C PRO A 258 8.66 -6.80 11.86
N ASP A 259 8.31 -7.15 10.62
CA ASP A 259 8.60 -8.45 10.02
C ASP A 259 9.81 -8.42 9.09
N GLY A 260 10.58 -7.31 9.05
CA GLY A 260 11.67 -7.07 8.10
C GLY A 260 12.71 -8.20 8.05
N LYS A 261 13.03 -8.80 9.21
CA LYS A 261 13.96 -9.93 9.35
C LYS A 261 13.37 -11.29 9.03
N SER A 262 12.04 -11.39 8.95
CA SER A 262 11.29 -12.63 8.67
C SER A 262 10.61 -12.62 7.30
N ARG A 263 10.91 -11.62 6.46
CA ARG A 263 10.44 -11.57 5.08
C ARG A 263 10.91 -12.79 4.30
N GLN A 264 10.12 -13.21 3.31
CA GLN A 264 10.53 -14.27 2.40
C GLN A 264 11.70 -13.76 1.52
N PRO A 265 12.68 -14.62 1.19
CA PRO A 265 13.83 -14.22 0.40
C PRO A 265 13.46 -13.62 -0.96
N ALA A 266 14.35 -12.78 -1.48
CA ALA A 266 14.31 -12.33 -2.86
C ALA A 266 14.44 -13.54 -3.83
N PRO A 267 14.09 -13.40 -5.13
CA PRO A 267 14.12 -14.50 -6.09
C PRO A 267 15.46 -15.25 -6.20
N ASN A 268 16.58 -14.56 -5.94
CA ASN A 268 17.92 -15.14 -5.94
C ASN A 268 18.29 -15.85 -4.62
N GLY A 269 17.39 -15.87 -3.63
CA GLY A 269 17.60 -16.44 -2.29
C GLY A 269 18.15 -15.47 -1.26
N ASP A 270 18.40 -14.21 -1.62
CA ASP A 270 18.93 -13.21 -0.71
C ASP A 270 17.89 -12.77 0.35
N THR A 271 18.35 -12.53 1.57
CA THR A 271 17.54 -12.11 2.72
C THR A 271 17.77 -10.66 3.12
N ALA A 272 18.68 -9.95 2.44
CA ALA A 272 19.11 -8.58 2.76
C ALA A 272 18.10 -7.47 2.38
N GLY A 273 16.81 -7.64 2.66
CA GLY A 273 15.78 -6.61 2.49
C GLY A 273 15.39 -6.33 1.03
N LEU A 274 16.29 -5.86 0.17
CA LEU A 274 15.99 -5.54 -1.22
C LEU A 274 15.49 -6.78 -1.96
N GLY A 275 14.30 -6.67 -2.56
CA GLY A 275 13.63 -7.72 -3.32
C GLY A 275 12.93 -8.79 -2.48
N THR A 276 13.07 -8.75 -1.15
CA THR A 276 12.33 -9.64 -0.25
C THR A 276 10.84 -9.33 -0.30
N TRP A 277 10.01 -10.36 -0.14
CA TRP A 277 8.56 -10.21 -0.24
C TRP A 277 7.86 -10.82 0.98
N GLN A 278 6.59 -10.49 1.14
CA GLN A 278 5.77 -11.01 2.23
C GLN A 278 4.29 -10.98 1.86
N GLY A 279 3.52 -11.94 2.40
CA GLY A 279 2.06 -12.00 2.25
C GLY A 279 1.35 -10.87 3.01
N CYS A 280 0.02 -10.79 2.93
CA CYS A 280 -0.72 -9.84 3.76
C CYS A 280 -0.71 -10.25 5.25
N SER A 281 -1.03 -9.29 6.12
CA SER A 281 -1.04 -9.47 7.57
C SER A 281 -2.15 -8.62 8.19
N THR A 282 -2.77 -9.07 9.27
CA THR A 282 -3.90 -8.39 9.92
C THR A 282 -3.70 -8.25 11.43
N ALA A 283 -3.48 -7.02 11.88
CA ALA A 283 -3.44 -6.68 13.30
C ALA A 283 -4.81 -6.19 13.81
N PHE A 284 -5.14 -6.53 15.06
CA PHE A 284 -6.34 -6.02 15.74
C PHE A 284 -6.04 -5.33 17.09
N LYS A 285 -4.77 -5.16 17.44
CA LYS A 285 -4.34 -4.71 18.78
C LYS A 285 -5.04 -3.42 19.24
N ASP A 286 -5.27 -2.47 18.32
CA ASP A 286 -5.84 -1.16 18.63
C ASP A 286 -7.36 -1.09 18.43
N ARG A 287 -8.00 -2.22 18.11
CA ARG A 287 -9.42 -2.30 17.71
C ARG A 287 -10.34 -2.90 18.77
N LYS A 288 -9.75 -3.48 19.84
CA LYS A 288 -10.46 -4.22 20.91
C LYS A 288 -11.54 -5.16 20.32
N PRO A 289 -11.15 -6.15 19.51
CA PRO A 289 -12.09 -7.06 18.89
C PRO A 289 -12.84 -7.86 19.96
N CYS A 290 -14.12 -8.14 19.73
CA CYS A 290 -14.97 -8.88 20.64
C CYS A 290 -16.00 -9.73 19.89
N VAL A 291 -16.60 -10.70 20.57
CA VAL A 291 -17.74 -11.47 20.08
C VAL A 291 -18.81 -11.54 21.17
N ASP A 292 -20.07 -11.48 20.75
CA ASP A 292 -21.21 -11.64 21.63
C ASP A 292 -21.79 -13.04 21.40
N VAL A 293 -21.64 -13.91 22.40
CA VAL A 293 -22.15 -15.28 22.35
C VAL A 293 -23.52 -15.32 23.01
N GLU A 294 -24.55 -15.45 22.18
CA GLU A 294 -25.94 -15.56 22.64
C GLU A 294 -26.16 -16.83 23.45
N HIS A 295 -27.00 -16.71 24.48
CA HIS A 295 -27.44 -17.83 25.33
C HIS A 295 -26.33 -18.58 26.06
N PHE A 296 -25.22 -17.90 26.33
CA PHE A 296 -24.10 -18.48 27.04
C PHE A 296 -24.28 -18.38 28.58
N SER A 297 -24.26 -19.51 29.27
CA SER A 297 -24.30 -19.59 30.74
C SER A 297 -23.15 -20.42 31.31
N LYS A 298 -22.67 -20.05 32.52
CA LYS A 298 -21.73 -20.84 33.33
C LYS A 298 -22.37 -21.40 34.60
N TRP A 299 -23.65 -21.13 34.81
CA TRP A 299 -24.37 -21.50 36.02
C TRP A 299 -25.17 -22.77 35.78
N TYR A 300 -25.42 -23.53 36.84
CA TYR A 300 -26.18 -24.76 36.78
C TYR A 300 -27.13 -24.90 37.97
N HIS A 301 -28.20 -25.65 37.75
CA HIS A 301 -29.09 -26.13 38.80
C HIS A 301 -29.13 -27.67 38.85
N LYS A 302 -29.54 -28.22 40.00
CA LYS A 302 -29.63 -29.68 40.20
C LYS A 302 -31.04 -30.20 39.89
N THR A 303 -31.12 -31.28 39.12
CA THR A 303 -32.36 -31.93 38.66
C THR A 303 -32.21 -33.46 38.60
N SER A 304 -33.32 -34.19 38.69
CA SER A 304 -33.45 -35.65 38.50
C SER A 304 -34.16 -35.91 37.19
N ASN A 305 -35.10 -35.03 36.83
CA ASN A 305 -36.05 -35.17 35.74
C ASN A 305 -36.33 -33.78 35.12
N ALA A 306 -35.38 -33.25 34.35
CA ALA A 306 -35.66 -32.21 33.36
C ALA A 306 -36.82 -32.61 32.42
N ALA A 307 -37.73 -31.69 32.10
CA ALA A 307 -38.81 -31.93 31.17
C ALA A 307 -38.43 -31.34 29.81
N GLY A 308 -37.64 -32.06 29.02
CA GLY A 308 -37.22 -31.56 27.72
C GLY A 308 -36.14 -32.39 27.07
N ASN A 309 -36.13 -32.43 25.75
CA ASN A 309 -35.12 -33.12 24.97
C ASN A 309 -33.82 -32.27 24.98
N HIS A 310 -32.66 -32.93 25.11
CA HIS A 310 -31.32 -32.35 24.89
C HIS A 310 -30.96 -31.15 25.76
N ASN A 311 -30.75 -31.31 27.07
CA ASN A 311 -30.21 -30.25 27.94
C ASN A 311 -28.69 -30.39 28.08
N PHE A 312 -27.98 -29.28 28.28
CA PHE A 312 -26.55 -29.36 28.63
C PHE A 312 -26.34 -29.72 30.10
N ARG A 313 -25.44 -30.68 30.37
CA ARG A 313 -24.94 -30.99 31.72
C ARG A 313 -23.66 -30.24 32.05
N ASP A 314 -23.48 -29.93 33.33
CA ASP A 314 -22.23 -29.42 33.92
C ASP A 314 -21.20 -30.55 34.14
N ASP A 315 -20.94 -31.37 33.12
CA ASP A 315 -20.06 -32.54 33.23
C ASP A 315 -18.90 -32.50 32.22
N LYS A 316 -19.18 -32.37 30.90
CA LYS A 316 -18.14 -32.29 29.86
C LYS A 316 -18.09 -30.90 29.26
N TYR A 317 -16.89 -30.32 29.29
CA TYR A 317 -16.60 -29.00 28.77
C TYR A 317 -15.58 -29.06 27.63
N THR A 318 -15.66 -28.08 26.73
CA THR A 318 -14.66 -27.83 25.70
C THR A 318 -14.38 -26.33 25.62
N ASP A 319 -13.23 -25.98 25.06
CA ASP A 319 -12.85 -24.63 24.63
C ASP A 319 -12.72 -24.56 23.09
N HIS A 320 -13.14 -25.61 22.39
CA HIS A 320 -13.02 -25.71 20.94
C HIS A 320 -13.74 -24.55 20.25
N GLN A 321 -12.97 -23.84 19.43
CA GLN A 321 -13.39 -22.66 18.69
C GLN A 321 -12.81 -22.72 17.29
N VAL A 322 -13.66 -22.46 16.29
CA VAL A 322 -13.27 -22.41 14.88
C VAL A 322 -13.49 -21.01 14.37
N TRP A 323 -12.44 -20.39 13.84
CA TRP A 323 -12.51 -19.07 13.22
C TRP A 323 -12.48 -19.21 11.70
N SER A 324 -13.33 -18.44 11.02
CA SER A 324 -13.45 -18.47 9.56
C SER A 324 -13.96 -17.14 9.01
N GLY A 325 -13.94 -17.00 7.69
CA GLY A 325 -14.31 -15.76 7.00
C GLY A 325 -13.10 -14.87 6.73
N GLY A 326 -13.33 -13.56 6.67
CA GLY A 326 -12.33 -12.60 6.22
C GLY A 326 -12.18 -12.56 4.70
N ASP A 327 -11.65 -11.45 4.21
CA ASP A 327 -11.37 -11.25 2.79
C ASP A 327 -10.13 -12.07 2.36
N LYS A 328 -9.91 -12.20 1.04
CA LYS A 328 -8.74 -12.95 0.52
C LYS A 328 -7.39 -12.29 0.80
N GLU A 329 -7.40 -10.97 0.99
CA GLU A 329 -6.20 -10.18 1.26
C GLU A 329 -6.56 -9.02 2.19
N THR A 330 -5.67 -8.72 3.12
CA THR A 330 -5.69 -7.45 3.85
C THR A 330 -5.02 -6.38 3.02
N ARG A 331 -5.76 -5.39 2.53
CA ARG A 331 -5.20 -4.39 1.59
C ARG A 331 -5.89 -3.04 1.70
N PRO A 332 -5.17 -1.95 1.38
CA PRO A 332 -5.76 -0.62 1.36
C PRO A 332 -6.58 -0.34 0.11
N LYS A 333 -7.30 0.79 0.16
CA LYS A 333 -7.84 1.44 -1.04
C LYS A 333 -6.69 1.70 -2.02
N ASN A 334 -6.81 1.19 -3.25
CA ASN A 334 -5.72 1.26 -4.20
C ASN A 334 -6.19 1.43 -5.64
N ALA A 335 -5.29 1.92 -6.48
CA ALA A 335 -5.41 1.92 -7.93
C ALA A 335 -4.28 1.08 -8.54
N ALA A 336 -4.58 0.39 -9.64
CA ALA A 336 -3.60 -0.42 -10.35
C ALA A 336 -2.89 0.40 -11.42
N MET A 337 -1.57 0.29 -11.47
CA MET A 337 -0.70 0.87 -12.49
C MET A 337 0.37 -0.15 -12.89
N HIS A 338 0.91 -0.04 -14.10
CA HIS A 338 2.09 -0.83 -14.47
C HIS A 338 3.31 -0.28 -13.74
N PHE A 339 4.27 -1.13 -13.42
CA PHE A 339 5.58 -0.68 -12.94
C PHE A 339 6.63 -0.93 -14.01
N TYR A 340 7.46 0.07 -14.28
CA TYR A 340 8.57 -0.03 -15.22
C TYR A 340 9.88 0.31 -14.54
N ILE A 341 10.92 -0.45 -14.88
CA ILE A 341 12.28 -0.22 -14.42
C ILE A 341 13.12 0.42 -15.53
N ASN A 342 13.85 1.46 -15.17
CA ASN A 342 14.76 2.15 -16.07
C ASN A 342 16.07 1.36 -16.25
N THR A 343 16.50 1.18 -17.50
CA THR A 343 17.73 0.45 -17.84
C THR A 343 18.84 1.32 -18.41
N LEU A 344 18.57 2.59 -18.73
CA LEU A 344 19.57 3.49 -19.30
C LEU A 344 20.23 4.39 -18.24
N PRO A 345 21.51 4.73 -18.45
CA PRO A 345 22.19 5.79 -17.72
C PRO A 345 21.44 7.12 -17.76
N HIS A 346 21.57 7.85 -16.67
CA HIS A 346 20.86 9.11 -16.40
C HIS A 346 21.28 10.25 -17.35
N ASP A 347 22.53 10.22 -17.81
CA ASP A 347 23.14 11.15 -18.78
C ASP A 347 22.76 10.85 -20.25
N SER A 348 22.22 9.65 -20.50
CA SER A 348 21.90 9.13 -21.84
C SER A 348 20.39 8.97 -22.04
N GLN A 349 19.59 9.41 -21.07
CA GLN A 349 18.15 9.21 -21.07
C GLN A 349 17.46 10.19 -22.01
N PRO A 350 16.51 9.71 -22.83
CA PRO A 350 15.50 10.59 -23.39
C PRO A 350 14.60 11.09 -22.25
N ASP A 351 13.62 11.89 -22.62
CA ASP A 351 12.63 12.39 -21.68
C ASP A 351 11.96 11.37 -20.79
N PHE A 352 11.58 11.84 -19.60
CA PHE A 352 10.74 11.07 -18.71
C PHE A 352 9.44 10.68 -19.44
N PRO A 353 9.01 9.41 -19.35
CA PRO A 353 7.91 8.92 -20.15
C PRO A 353 6.58 9.61 -19.84
N VAL A 354 5.91 10.09 -20.89
CA VAL A 354 4.53 10.60 -20.80
C VAL A 354 3.61 9.48 -20.31
N GLY A 355 2.83 9.75 -19.26
CA GLY A 355 2.02 8.76 -18.53
C GLY A 355 2.74 8.08 -17.36
N GLY A 356 4.05 8.30 -17.19
CA GLY A 356 4.79 7.91 -15.99
C GLY A 356 4.42 8.79 -14.80
N VAL A 357 4.46 8.23 -13.60
CA VAL A 357 4.05 8.89 -12.36
C VAL A 357 5.25 9.04 -11.42
N ILE A 358 5.32 10.19 -10.75
CA ILE A 358 6.29 10.46 -9.67
C ILE A 358 5.57 10.80 -8.37
N ALA A 359 6.25 10.60 -7.24
CA ALA A 359 5.80 11.09 -5.94
C ALA A 359 6.62 12.32 -5.52
N ARG A 360 5.98 13.30 -4.87
CA ARG A 360 6.64 14.43 -4.21
C ARG A 360 5.93 14.79 -2.90
N ILE A 361 6.66 15.39 -1.96
CA ILE A 361 6.07 15.91 -0.72
C ILE A 361 5.54 17.33 -0.97
N GLY A 362 6.40 18.26 -1.36
CA GLY A 362 6.01 19.62 -1.71
C GLY A 362 5.21 19.70 -3.02
N GLU A 363 4.60 20.86 -3.24
CA GLU A 363 3.92 21.14 -4.50
C GLU A 363 4.92 21.24 -5.66
N LEU A 364 4.47 20.82 -6.83
CA LEU A 364 5.18 20.95 -8.08
C LEU A 364 4.42 21.92 -8.98
N LYS A 365 5.09 23.01 -9.35
CA LYS A 365 4.59 24.02 -10.29
C LYS A 365 5.34 23.86 -11.61
N ASP A 366 4.92 22.87 -12.38
CA ASP A 366 5.50 22.54 -13.68
C ASP A 366 4.38 22.00 -14.58
N GLU A 367 4.13 22.65 -15.70
CA GLU A 367 3.05 22.29 -16.63
C GLU A 367 3.26 20.92 -17.27
N ARG A 368 4.50 20.41 -17.26
CA ARG A 368 4.84 19.05 -17.69
C ARG A 368 4.27 17.99 -16.77
N TRP A 369 3.92 18.34 -15.53
CA TRP A 369 3.53 17.41 -14.49
C TRP A 369 2.16 17.77 -13.93
N LEU A 370 1.16 16.98 -14.29
CA LEU A 370 -0.21 17.19 -13.82
C LEU A 370 -0.45 16.42 -12.51
N PRO A 371 -1.13 17.02 -11.52
CA PRO A 371 -1.52 16.29 -10.32
C PRO A 371 -2.42 15.10 -10.68
N CYS A 372 -2.26 13.98 -9.95
CA CYS A 372 -3.12 12.81 -10.11
C CYS A 372 -4.43 12.97 -9.30
N ASP A 373 -5.26 13.95 -9.67
CA ASP A 373 -6.50 14.33 -8.98
C ASP A 373 -7.80 13.96 -9.73
N GLY A 374 -7.69 13.48 -10.97
CA GLY A 374 -8.83 13.11 -11.81
C GLY A 374 -9.35 14.21 -12.74
N ASP A 375 -8.66 15.35 -12.81
CA ASP A 375 -9.04 16.49 -13.66
C ASP A 375 -9.26 16.05 -15.14
N PRO A 376 -10.42 16.39 -15.75
CA PRO A 376 -10.67 16.12 -17.16
C PRO A 376 -9.92 17.09 -18.08
N ARG A 377 -9.41 16.56 -19.19
CA ARG A 377 -8.54 17.25 -20.16
C ARG A 377 -9.02 17.03 -21.60
N PRO A 378 -8.87 18.02 -22.50
CA PRO A 378 -9.20 17.85 -23.91
C PRO A 378 -8.35 16.78 -24.59
N ILE A 379 -8.98 15.90 -25.37
CA ILE A 379 -8.26 14.92 -26.22
C ILE A 379 -7.50 15.62 -27.35
N ARG A 380 -8.06 16.71 -27.87
CA ARG A 380 -7.47 17.51 -28.94
C ARG A 380 -6.98 18.85 -28.39
N THR A 381 -5.77 19.18 -28.77
CA THR A 381 -5.10 20.46 -28.54
C THR A 381 -4.91 21.19 -29.87
N GLU A 382 -4.44 22.43 -29.84
CA GLU A 382 -4.11 23.20 -31.04
C GLU A 382 -3.03 22.50 -31.90
N SER A 383 -2.12 21.74 -31.28
CA SER A 383 -1.03 21.01 -31.94
C SER A 383 -1.39 19.56 -32.34
N GLY A 384 -2.65 19.14 -32.16
CA GLY A 384 -3.14 17.81 -32.48
C GLY A 384 -3.60 17.03 -31.25
N GLU A 385 -3.52 15.71 -31.30
CA GLU A 385 -3.97 14.85 -30.20
C GLU A 385 -2.99 14.90 -29.02
N ASP A 386 -3.55 15.11 -27.82
CA ASP A 386 -2.82 15.28 -26.55
C ASP A 386 -1.85 14.10 -26.29
N PRO A 387 -0.56 14.37 -26.01
CA PRO A 387 0.43 13.32 -25.77
C PRO A 387 0.08 12.39 -24.61
N LEU A 388 -0.49 12.92 -23.53
CA LEU A 388 -0.90 12.13 -22.38
C LEU A 388 -2.09 11.23 -22.74
N TYR A 389 -3.06 11.75 -23.50
CA TYR A 389 -4.16 10.92 -24.00
C TYR A 389 -3.65 9.74 -24.85
N LYS A 390 -2.64 9.94 -25.69
CA LYS A 390 -2.04 8.83 -26.46
C LYS A 390 -1.48 7.74 -25.57
N ALA A 391 -0.88 8.12 -24.44
CA ALA A 391 -0.30 7.20 -23.47
C ALA A 391 -1.34 6.48 -22.59
N ILE A 392 -2.32 7.21 -22.03
CA ILE A 392 -3.23 6.68 -21.00
C ILE A 392 -4.65 6.39 -21.51
N GLY A 393 -5.03 6.94 -22.66
CA GLY A 393 -6.38 6.80 -23.21
C GLY A 393 -7.46 7.32 -22.25
N LYS A 394 -8.58 6.60 -22.16
CA LYS A 394 -9.73 6.93 -21.29
C LYS A 394 -9.84 6.04 -20.06
N ILE A 395 -8.78 5.31 -19.70
CA ILE A 395 -8.87 4.27 -18.66
C ILE A 395 -9.10 4.83 -17.25
N TRP A 396 -8.90 6.14 -17.08
CA TRP A 396 -9.07 6.88 -15.84
C TRP A 396 -10.32 7.76 -15.83
N ASN A 397 -11.11 7.74 -16.91
CA ASN A 397 -12.28 8.60 -17.01
C ASN A 397 -13.28 8.29 -15.90
N TRP A 398 -13.79 9.38 -15.31
CA TRP A 398 -14.92 9.31 -14.39
C TRP A 398 -16.27 9.42 -15.11
N SER A 399 -16.30 9.59 -16.44
CA SER A 399 -17.52 9.56 -17.24
C SER A 399 -17.25 9.10 -18.68
N THR A 400 -18.17 8.32 -19.24
CA THR A 400 -18.19 7.92 -20.65
C THR A 400 -18.99 8.87 -21.54
N GLU A 401 -19.72 9.82 -20.96
CA GLU A 401 -20.65 10.70 -21.68
C GLU A 401 -19.95 11.87 -22.38
N ILE A 402 -18.70 12.16 -22.01
CA ILE A 402 -17.94 13.26 -22.59
C ILE A 402 -16.92 12.70 -23.59
N GLU A 403 -17.28 12.72 -24.87
CA GLU A 403 -16.49 12.09 -25.93
C GLU A 403 -15.15 12.79 -26.19
N ASP A 404 -15.06 14.11 -25.99
CA ASP A 404 -13.88 14.91 -26.31
C ASP A 404 -12.89 15.07 -25.14
N LEU A 405 -13.17 14.47 -23.98
CA LEU A 405 -12.32 14.56 -22.78
C LEU A 405 -11.74 13.20 -22.37
N PHE A 406 -10.58 13.25 -21.73
CA PHE A 406 -9.98 12.17 -20.96
C PHE A 406 -9.58 12.68 -19.57
N SER A 407 -9.51 11.82 -18.55
CA SER A 407 -9.09 12.24 -17.20
C SER A 407 -7.65 11.82 -16.91
N VAL A 408 -6.93 12.65 -16.16
CA VAL A 408 -5.70 12.22 -15.48
C VAL A 408 -6.03 11.17 -14.41
N PRO A 409 -5.06 10.35 -13.94
CA PRO A 409 -5.33 9.37 -12.91
C PRO A 409 -5.85 10.04 -11.62
N ASN A 410 -6.94 9.52 -11.04
CA ASN A 410 -7.34 9.94 -9.70
C ASN A 410 -6.72 9.02 -8.65
N LEU A 411 -5.63 9.47 -8.02
CA LEU A 411 -4.93 8.76 -6.97
C LEU A 411 -5.26 9.27 -5.57
N PHE A 412 -6.12 10.28 -5.42
CA PHE A 412 -6.42 10.95 -4.16
C PHE A 412 -6.79 9.96 -3.04
N GLY A 413 -6.04 9.99 -1.92
CA GLY A 413 -6.20 9.07 -0.79
C GLY A 413 -5.91 7.59 -1.06
N ARG A 414 -5.35 7.23 -2.24
CA ARG A 414 -5.14 5.84 -2.66
C ARG A 414 -3.66 5.46 -2.64
N PHE A 415 -3.43 4.16 -2.50
CA PHE A 415 -2.15 3.52 -2.73
C PHE A 415 -2.02 3.07 -4.18
N ILE A 416 -0.80 2.93 -4.67
CA ILE A 416 -0.53 2.32 -5.98
C ILE A 416 -0.21 0.84 -5.79
N ARG A 417 -0.88 0.00 -6.57
CA ARG A 417 -0.62 -1.44 -6.69
C ARG A 417 -0.18 -1.76 -8.11
N GLY A 418 0.68 -2.76 -8.28
CA GLY A 418 1.05 -3.21 -9.63
C GLY A 418 -0.12 -3.88 -10.34
N ALA A 419 -0.33 -3.57 -11.61
CA ALA A 419 -1.35 -4.18 -12.44
C ALA A 419 -1.04 -5.67 -12.70
N ASP A 420 -2.02 -6.55 -12.43
CA ASP A 420 -1.90 -7.99 -12.65
C ASP A 420 -2.81 -8.47 -13.78
N LEU A 421 -2.23 -8.58 -14.97
CA LEU A 421 -2.94 -8.99 -16.19
C LEU A 421 -3.05 -10.50 -16.38
N VAL A 422 -2.34 -11.31 -15.59
CA VAL A 422 -2.20 -12.75 -15.86
C VAL A 422 -2.44 -13.65 -14.66
N GLY A 423 -2.64 -13.09 -13.46
CA GLY A 423 -2.76 -13.85 -12.22
C GLY A 423 -1.39 -14.32 -11.76
N ALA A 424 -0.50 -13.36 -11.50
CA ALA A 424 0.86 -13.65 -11.07
C ALA A 424 0.89 -14.39 -9.72
N PRO A 425 1.91 -15.23 -9.47
CA PRO A 425 2.09 -15.85 -8.16
C PRO A 425 2.18 -14.82 -7.04
N ASN A 426 1.35 -15.00 -6.00
CA ASN A 426 1.19 -14.02 -4.92
C ASN A 426 0.83 -12.60 -5.45
N GLY A 427 0.14 -12.53 -6.59
CA GLY A 427 -0.32 -11.30 -7.25
C GLY A 427 -1.61 -10.78 -6.63
N ASP A 428 -2.50 -10.22 -7.44
CA ASP A 428 -3.77 -9.68 -6.95
C ASP A 428 -4.85 -10.76 -6.89
N PRO A 429 -5.25 -11.24 -5.69
CA PRO A 429 -6.24 -12.32 -5.56
C PRO A 429 -7.65 -11.88 -5.97
N ASP A 430 -7.85 -10.58 -6.16
CA ASP A 430 -9.10 -9.96 -6.60
C ASP A 430 -8.94 -9.25 -7.95
N ARG A 431 -7.92 -9.60 -8.76
CA ARG A 431 -7.68 -8.98 -10.08
C ARG A 431 -8.91 -8.93 -10.98
N ASP A 432 -9.68 -10.01 -11.02
CA ASP A 432 -10.88 -10.16 -11.87
C ASP A 432 -12.15 -9.57 -11.22
N ASN A 433 -12.00 -8.98 -10.02
CA ASN A 433 -13.06 -8.30 -9.27
C ASN A 433 -12.74 -6.81 -9.02
N ARG A 434 -11.64 -6.30 -9.59
CA ARG A 434 -11.34 -4.87 -9.61
C ARG A 434 -12.37 -4.14 -10.47
N THR A 435 -12.67 -2.89 -10.13
CA THR A 435 -13.64 -2.07 -10.87
C THR A 435 -12.96 -0.91 -11.57
N GLU A 436 -13.56 -0.38 -12.62
CA GLU A 436 -13.22 0.97 -13.07
C GLU A 436 -13.75 2.04 -12.11
N TYR A 437 -13.37 3.31 -12.33
CA TYR A 437 -13.80 4.42 -11.47
C TYR A 437 -15.30 4.73 -11.60
N TYR A 438 -15.85 4.67 -12.83
CA TYR A 438 -17.19 5.18 -13.15
C TYR A 438 -18.30 4.12 -13.19
N GLY A 439 -18.10 2.97 -13.85
CA GLY A 439 -19.22 2.11 -14.21
C GLY A 439 -19.55 0.96 -13.27
N TRP A 440 -18.83 0.80 -12.14
CA TRP A 440 -18.86 -0.45 -11.34
C TRP A 440 -18.55 -1.71 -12.16
N GLU A 441 -18.18 -1.54 -13.43
CA GLU A 441 -17.81 -2.60 -14.33
C GLU A 441 -16.44 -3.13 -13.92
N LYS A 442 -16.26 -4.42 -14.18
CA LYS A 442 -15.00 -5.08 -13.87
C LYS A 442 -13.94 -4.62 -14.85
N ARG A 443 -12.79 -4.20 -14.32
CA ARG A 443 -11.61 -3.85 -15.10
C ARG A 443 -10.40 -4.54 -14.52
N VAL A 444 -9.75 -5.39 -15.30
CA VAL A 444 -8.43 -5.94 -14.97
C VAL A 444 -7.36 -4.97 -15.45
N GLY A 445 -6.27 -4.81 -14.71
CA GLY A 445 -5.09 -4.07 -15.16
C GLY A 445 -5.07 -2.60 -14.76
N ALA A 446 -4.30 -1.79 -15.50
CA ALA A 446 -4.10 -0.38 -15.17
C ALA A 446 -5.41 0.43 -15.25
N GLY A 447 -5.55 1.43 -14.38
CA GLY A 447 -6.76 2.26 -14.28
C GLY A 447 -7.90 1.62 -13.48
N SER A 448 -7.71 0.41 -12.95
CA SER A 448 -8.71 -0.25 -12.10
C SER A 448 -8.48 0.04 -10.61
N PHE A 449 -9.56 0.06 -9.85
CA PHE A 449 -9.63 0.44 -8.45
C PHE A 449 -10.11 -0.72 -7.59
N GLN A 450 -9.74 -0.65 -6.31
CA GLN A 450 -10.36 -1.44 -5.26
C GLN A 450 -10.47 -0.61 -3.99
N ASP A 451 -11.57 -0.79 -3.26
CA ASP A 451 -11.69 -0.35 -1.87
C ASP A 451 -10.83 -1.23 -0.92
N TRP A 452 -10.77 -0.93 0.37
CA TRP A 452 -10.01 -1.70 1.36
C TRP A 452 -10.63 -3.06 1.69
N ALA A 453 -9.82 -4.04 2.11
CA ALA A 453 -10.27 -5.36 2.53
C ALA A 453 -9.45 -5.86 3.72
N THR A 454 -10.02 -6.78 4.51
CA THR A 454 -9.40 -7.32 5.74
C THR A 454 -9.52 -8.84 5.77
N ALA A 455 -8.39 -9.52 5.57
CA ALA A 455 -8.27 -10.96 5.72
C ALA A 455 -8.14 -11.39 7.18
N MET A 456 -8.30 -12.69 7.41
CA MET A 456 -7.99 -13.29 8.71
C MET A 456 -6.48 -13.17 9.03
N PRO A 457 -6.09 -13.00 10.31
CA PRO A 457 -4.68 -13.00 10.70
C PRO A 457 -3.96 -14.27 10.29
N VAL A 458 -2.69 -14.15 9.91
CA VAL A 458 -1.90 -15.25 9.32
C VAL A 458 -1.02 -15.94 10.35
N SER A 459 -0.35 -15.17 11.22
CA SER A 459 0.67 -15.66 12.15
C SER A 459 0.13 -15.96 13.54
N LYS A 460 -0.86 -15.19 14.00
CA LYS A 460 -1.44 -15.28 15.34
C LYS A 460 -2.95 -15.48 15.26
N PRO A 461 -3.43 -16.73 15.33
CA PRO A 461 -4.85 -17.05 15.25
C PRO A 461 -5.67 -16.30 16.30
N LEU A 462 -6.94 -16.03 15.95
CA LEU A 462 -7.88 -15.43 16.88
C LEU A 462 -8.31 -16.45 17.94
N SER A 463 -8.54 -15.98 19.16
CA SER A 463 -9.10 -16.80 20.22
C SER A 463 -9.84 -15.99 21.27
N ILE A 464 -10.85 -16.60 21.88
CA ILE A 464 -11.49 -16.10 23.11
C ILE A 464 -11.19 -17.04 24.29
N SER A 465 -11.17 -16.47 25.50
CA SER A 465 -11.09 -17.25 26.75
C SER A 465 -12.48 -17.81 27.11
N ILE A 466 -12.82 -18.97 26.55
CA ILE A 466 -14.11 -19.62 26.73
C ILE A 466 -13.95 -21.07 27.20
N SER A 467 -14.94 -21.54 27.95
CA SER A 467 -15.14 -22.96 28.25
C SER A 467 -16.64 -23.18 28.36
N TYR A 468 -17.17 -24.16 27.61
CA TYR A 468 -18.61 -24.37 27.47
C TYR A 468 -19.01 -25.85 27.49
N PRO A 469 -20.21 -26.14 28.01
CA PRO A 469 -20.69 -27.51 28.19
C PRO A 469 -21.06 -28.13 26.84
N THR A 470 -20.75 -29.41 26.67
CA THR A 470 -21.06 -30.19 25.45
C THR A 470 -21.80 -31.49 25.74
N ASP A 471 -21.90 -31.89 27.02
CA ASP A 471 -22.59 -33.12 27.39
C ASP A 471 -24.09 -32.93 27.28
N GLU A 472 -24.69 -33.62 26.31
CA GLU A 472 -26.14 -33.60 26.10
C GLU A 472 -26.82 -34.66 26.96
N TYR A 473 -27.89 -34.25 27.60
CA TYR A 473 -28.72 -35.11 28.41
C TYR A 473 -30.16 -35.09 27.92
N GLN A 474 -30.63 -36.26 27.49
CA GLN A 474 -32.03 -36.53 27.22
C GLN A 474 -32.70 -37.20 28.43
N ASN A 475 -33.92 -36.79 28.75
CA ASN A 475 -34.71 -37.47 29.76
C ASN A 475 -36.22 -37.29 29.57
N ALA A 476 -37.00 -38.15 30.22
CA ALA A 476 -38.44 -38.23 30.04
C ALA A 476 -39.17 -37.02 30.63
N LYS A 477 -40.08 -36.43 29.84
CA LYS A 477 -40.96 -35.33 30.24
C LYS A 477 -41.85 -35.76 31.41
N THR A 478 -41.79 -35.06 32.53
CA THR A 478 -42.70 -35.29 33.67
C THR A 478 -43.59 -34.07 33.88
N SER A 479 -44.87 -34.33 34.17
CA SER A 479 -45.93 -33.35 34.35
C SER A 479 -46.17 -33.09 35.84
N GLY A 480 -45.43 -32.14 36.43
CA GLY A 480 -45.74 -31.59 37.76
C GLY A 480 -44.51 -31.38 38.65
N GLY A 481 -44.38 -30.16 39.19
CA GLY A 481 -43.35 -29.75 40.16
C GLY A 481 -42.79 -28.35 39.89
N ALA A 482 -41.96 -27.82 40.79
CA ALA A 482 -41.26 -26.55 40.61
C ALA A 482 -40.27 -26.66 39.44
N THR A 483 -40.42 -25.80 38.43
CA THR A 483 -39.60 -25.81 37.22
C THR A 483 -38.56 -24.70 37.22
N ASP A 484 -37.33 -25.00 36.82
CA ASP A 484 -36.27 -24.03 36.47
C ASP A 484 -36.04 -24.00 34.94
N GLU A 485 -35.40 -22.95 34.46
CA GLU A 485 -35.05 -22.74 33.04
C GLU A 485 -33.66 -23.30 32.73
N SER A 486 -33.56 -24.26 31.81
CA SER A 486 -32.29 -24.84 31.34
C SER A 486 -32.02 -24.51 29.88
N THR A 487 -30.75 -24.60 29.50
CA THR A 487 -30.34 -24.42 28.10
C THR A 487 -30.55 -25.71 27.30
N ARG A 488 -31.33 -25.61 26.22
CA ARG A 488 -31.43 -26.67 25.20
C ARG A 488 -30.17 -26.68 24.34
N ALA A 489 -29.57 -27.85 24.20
CA ALA A 489 -28.47 -28.09 23.28
C ALA A 489 -28.93 -28.05 21.83
N SER A 490 -28.16 -27.32 21.03
CA SER A 490 -28.30 -27.22 19.57
C SER A 490 -26.99 -27.55 18.89
N GLY A 491 -27.01 -27.53 17.56
CA GLY A 491 -25.81 -27.69 16.74
C GLY A 491 -24.90 -26.47 16.79
N ALA A 492 -23.98 -26.43 15.83
CA ALA A 492 -22.98 -25.38 15.74
C ALA A 492 -23.62 -24.01 15.50
N LYS A 493 -23.09 -22.98 16.15
CA LYS A 493 -23.51 -21.59 15.96
C LYS A 493 -22.32 -20.70 15.69
N SER A 494 -22.52 -19.74 14.80
CA SER A 494 -21.52 -18.76 14.41
C SER A 494 -21.85 -17.38 14.96
N PHE A 495 -20.84 -16.69 15.46
CA PHE A 495 -20.91 -15.38 16.09
C PHE A 495 -19.94 -14.42 15.38
N PRO A 496 -20.40 -13.28 14.85
CA PRO A 496 -19.53 -12.37 14.13
C PRO A 496 -18.56 -11.64 15.06
N LEU A 497 -17.33 -11.46 14.58
CA LEU A 497 -16.37 -10.53 15.16
C LEU A 497 -16.92 -9.11 15.10
N LYS A 498 -16.82 -8.38 16.20
CA LYS A 498 -17.22 -6.98 16.32
C LYS A 498 -16.05 -6.15 16.81
N PHE A 499 -16.08 -4.87 16.48
CA PHE A 499 -15.13 -3.87 16.97
C PHE A 499 -15.87 -2.82 17.80
N GLU A 500 -15.22 -2.31 18.84
CA GLU A 500 -15.83 -1.24 19.66
C GLU A 500 -15.99 0.07 18.87
N THR A 501 -15.09 0.31 17.92
CA THR A 501 -15.10 1.49 17.05
C THR A 501 -15.16 1.07 15.59
N PRO A 502 -16.09 1.59 14.78
CA PRO A 502 -16.08 1.35 13.35
C PRO A 502 -14.83 2.01 12.73
N ASP A 503 -14.19 1.32 11.79
CA ASP A 503 -13.16 1.90 10.92
C ASP A 503 -13.42 1.42 9.49
N ASN A 504 -13.41 2.37 8.58
CA ASN A 504 -13.72 2.19 7.17
C ASN A 504 -12.44 2.28 6.33
N GLU A 505 -11.29 1.98 6.93
CA GLU A 505 -10.02 1.97 6.24
C GLU A 505 -9.07 0.91 6.78
N THR A 506 -8.65 0.01 5.89
CA THR A 506 -7.43 -0.78 6.08
C THR A 506 -6.29 -0.02 5.43
N ALA A 507 -5.20 0.20 6.15
CA ALA A 507 -4.00 0.84 5.61
C ALA A 507 -2.74 0.33 6.31
N PRO A 508 -1.63 0.10 5.59
CA PRO A 508 -0.34 -0.09 6.23
C PRO A 508 0.22 1.22 6.76
N THR A 509 1.26 1.12 7.59
CA THR A 509 2.10 2.27 7.95
C THR A 509 2.63 2.93 6.69
N CYS A 510 2.40 4.22 6.51
CA CYS A 510 2.80 4.90 5.28
C CYS A 510 3.07 6.39 5.48
N MET A 511 3.63 7.00 4.44
CA MET A 511 3.78 8.44 4.29
C MET A 511 2.86 8.96 3.18
N ALA A 512 2.26 10.13 3.44
CA ALA A 512 1.47 10.87 2.49
C ALA A 512 2.36 11.59 1.47
N VAL A 513 2.04 11.47 0.19
CA VAL A 513 2.71 12.17 -0.92
C VAL A 513 1.70 12.72 -1.91
N ARG A 514 2.12 13.65 -2.76
CA ARG A 514 1.41 14.03 -3.97
C ARG A 514 1.95 13.21 -5.14
N PHE A 515 1.05 12.63 -5.92
CA PHE A 515 1.42 11.98 -7.17
C PHE A 515 1.19 12.92 -8.35
N TYR A 516 2.14 12.92 -9.29
CA TYR A 516 2.06 13.69 -10.52
C TYR A 516 2.31 12.78 -11.72
N VAL A 517 1.54 12.95 -12.78
CA VAL A 517 1.70 12.25 -14.07
C VAL A 517 2.41 13.17 -15.06
N CYS A 518 3.40 12.64 -15.78
CA CYS A 518 4.09 13.36 -16.86
C CYS A 518 3.14 13.51 -18.05
N ALA A 519 2.82 14.73 -18.44
CA ALA A 519 1.87 15.05 -19.50
C ALA A 519 2.52 15.29 -20.87
N THR A 520 3.76 15.79 -20.90
CA THR A 520 4.47 16.12 -22.16
C THR A 520 5.93 15.66 -22.13
N GLY A 521 6.47 15.30 -23.30
CA GLY A 521 7.92 15.16 -23.52
C GLY A 521 8.57 16.55 -23.59
N TYR A 522 9.90 16.63 -23.54
CA TYR A 522 10.64 17.88 -23.72
C TYR A 522 10.68 18.18 -25.21
N ASP A 523 9.97 19.21 -25.62
CA ASP A 523 10.27 19.93 -26.85
C ASP A 523 11.42 20.88 -26.52
N GLY A 524 12.60 20.62 -27.09
CA GLY A 524 13.80 21.46 -26.89
C GLY A 524 13.72 22.87 -27.48
N THR A 525 12.57 23.53 -27.37
CA THR A 525 12.32 24.91 -27.81
C THR A 525 11.92 25.76 -26.62
N GLY A 526 12.92 26.18 -25.86
CA GLY A 526 12.86 27.31 -24.93
C GLY A 526 13.91 28.34 -25.32
#